data_AF-A0A962ZVX8-F1
#
_entry.id   AF-A0A962ZVX8-F1
#
_cell.length_a   1.000
_cell.length_b   1.000
_cell.length_c   1.000
_cell.angle_alpha   90.00
_cell.angle_beta   90.00
_cell.angle_gamma   90.00
#
_symmetry.space_group_name_H-M   'P 1'
#
loop_
_entity.id
_entity.type
_entity.pdbx_description
1 polymer ?
#
loop_
_entity_poly.entity_id
_entity_poly.type
_entity_poly.pdbx_seq_one_letter_code
_entity_poly.pdbx_strand_id
1 'polypeptide(L)'
;MIRATLLLLATLAALPAAWADFKVGDRLPDLSIADRGELVLQGDDFDYRSWSYPQQPGKVHVLQYMAATTGASELNDPFIDRIKTDFPNGTLLSTTVLNLDEAMWGTGGFVISQLESNKKRYPQAVLVA
;
A
#
# COMPACT_ATOMS: atom_id res chain seq x y z
N MET A 1 5.26 -45.68 -6.58
CA MET A 1 5.84 -44.46 -5.97
C MET A 1 5.50 -43.19 -6.74
N ILE A 2 5.68 -43.12 -8.07
CA ILE A 2 5.38 -41.93 -8.91
C ILE A 2 3.91 -41.44 -8.80
N ARG A 3 2.94 -42.35 -8.74
CA ARG A 3 1.51 -42.00 -8.60
C ARG A 3 1.16 -41.30 -7.28
N ALA A 4 1.83 -41.67 -6.18
CA ALA A 4 1.62 -41.06 -4.87
C ALA A 4 2.24 -39.65 -4.82
N THR A 5 3.37 -39.44 -5.51
CA THR A 5 4.04 -38.14 -5.63
C THR A 5 3.23 -37.14 -6.46
N LEU A 6 2.57 -37.60 -7.54
CA LEU A 6 1.68 -36.76 -8.36
C LEU A 6 0.41 -36.31 -7.61
N LEU A 7 -0.16 -37.18 -6.77
CA LEU A 7 -1.30 -36.84 -5.91
C LEU A 7 -0.94 -35.79 -4.85
N LEU A 8 0.26 -35.88 -4.28
CA LEU A 8 0.75 -34.92 -3.28
C LEU A 8 0.99 -33.52 -3.87
N LEU A 9 1.53 -33.43 -5.10
CA LEU A 9 1.68 -32.16 -5.82
C LEU A 9 0.33 -31.53 -6.17
N ALA A 10 -0.66 -32.33 -6.57
CA ALA A 10 -1.99 -31.84 -6.92
C ALA A 10 -2.75 -31.28 -5.71
N THR A 11 -2.57 -31.84 -4.51
CA THR A 11 -3.17 -31.32 -3.28
C THR A 11 -2.52 -30.02 -2.79
N LEU A 12 -1.23 -29.79 -3.09
CA LEU A 12 -0.54 -28.55 -2.71
C LEU A 12 -0.95 -27.35 -3.59
N ALA A 13 -1.37 -27.61 -4.83
CA ALA A 13 -1.85 -26.59 -5.76
C ALA A 13 -3.29 -26.11 -5.50
N ALA A 14 -4.03 -26.79 -4.61
CA ALA A 14 -5.43 -26.50 -4.30
C ALA A 14 -5.62 -25.82 -2.93
N LEU A 15 -4.60 -25.10 -2.43
CA LEU A 15 -4.86 -24.14 -1.37
C LEU A 15 -5.76 -23.05 -1.97
N PRO A 16 -7.00 -22.87 -1.47
CA PRO A 16 -7.77 -21.71 -1.88
C PRO A 16 -6.93 -20.49 -1.54
N ALA A 17 -6.69 -19.62 -2.52
CA ALA A 17 -6.21 -18.28 -2.21
C ALA A 17 -7.19 -17.72 -1.19
N ALA A 18 -6.72 -17.39 0.01
CA ALA A 18 -7.55 -16.71 0.99
C ALA A 18 -7.70 -15.27 0.48
N TRP A 19 -8.79 -15.00 -0.24
CA TRP A 19 -9.14 -13.64 -0.59
C TRP A 19 -9.66 -12.98 0.69
N ALA A 20 -9.11 -11.83 1.04
CA ALA A 20 -9.61 -11.06 2.16
C ALA A 20 -11.04 -10.58 1.81
N ASP A 21 -12.05 -11.14 2.48
CA ASP A 21 -13.41 -10.63 2.40
C ASP A 21 -13.53 -9.40 3.29
N PHE A 22 -13.75 -8.24 2.69
CA PHE A 22 -13.98 -6.99 3.41
C PHE A 22 -15.48 -6.78 3.63
N LYS A 23 -15.91 -6.68 4.89
CA LYS A 23 -17.29 -6.36 5.25
C LYS A 23 -17.32 -5.04 6.01
N VAL A 24 -18.29 -4.20 5.67
CA VAL A 24 -18.51 -2.93 6.37
C VAL A 24 -18.82 -3.24 7.84
N GLY A 25 -18.09 -2.60 8.75
CA GLY A 25 -18.21 -2.80 10.20
C GLY A 25 -17.19 -3.75 10.80
N ASP A 26 -16.54 -4.60 9.99
CA ASP A 26 -15.48 -5.48 10.45
C ASP A 26 -14.13 -4.75 10.51
N ARG A 27 -13.26 -5.20 11.42
CA ARG A 27 -11.85 -4.77 11.46
C ARG A 27 -11.13 -5.28 10.21
N LEU A 28 -10.28 -4.43 9.61
CA LEU A 28 -9.41 -4.86 8.51
C LEU A 28 -8.42 -5.95 8.98
N PRO A 29 -8.09 -6.95 8.14
CA PRO A 29 -7.04 -7.90 8.45
C PRO A 29 -5.71 -7.21 8.76
N ASP A 30 -4.93 -7.81 9.64
CA ASP A 30 -3.57 -7.35 9.89
C ASP A 30 -2.74 -7.51 8.61
N LEU A 31 -1.98 -6.47 8.27
CA LEU A 31 -1.15 -6.41 7.07
C LEU A 31 0.24 -5.94 7.46
N SER A 32 1.27 -6.59 6.94
CA SER A 32 2.66 -6.17 7.10
C SER A 32 3.36 -6.22 5.75
N ILE A 33 4.01 -5.11 5.39
CA ILE A 33 4.80 -4.96 4.17
C ILE A 33 6.23 -4.73 4.62
N ALA A 34 7.03 -5.80 4.54
CA ALA A 34 8.41 -5.79 5.01
C ALA A 34 9.40 -5.28 3.96
N ASP A 35 9.19 -5.66 2.70
CA ASP A 35 10.01 -5.20 1.58
C ASP A 35 9.65 -3.76 1.22
N ARG A 36 10.66 -2.87 1.24
CA ARG A 36 10.56 -1.39 1.23
C ARG A 36 9.65 -0.81 2.32
N GLY A 37 8.37 -1.16 2.34
CA GLY A 37 7.41 -0.71 3.33
C GLY A 37 7.18 0.80 3.23
N GLU A 38 7.10 1.48 4.38
CA GLU A 38 6.85 2.90 4.44
C GLU A 38 8.09 3.72 4.04
N LEU A 39 7.89 4.63 3.09
CA LEU A 39 8.80 5.71 2.79
C LEU A 39 8.75 6.78 3.89
N VAL A 40 9.89 6.98 4.55
CA VAL A 40 10.09 8.00 5.57
C VAL A 40 11.06 9.07 5.08
N LEU A 41 10.82 10.31 5.52
CA LEU A 41 11.71 11.44 5.27
C LEU A 41 12.36 11.84 6.60
N GLN A 42 13.68 11.69 6.69
CA GLN A 42 14.47 12.02 7.87
C GLN A 42 15.41 13.19 7.53
N GLY A 43 14.99 14.41 7.89
CA GLY A 43 15.65 15.61 7.39
C GLY A 43 15.43 15.74 5.88
N ASP A 44 16.51 15.66 5.10
CA ASP A 44 16.47 15.71 3.64
C ASP A 44 16.61 14.33 2.96
N ASP A 45 16.88 13.29 3.76
CA ASP A 45 17.15 11.94 3.29
C ASP A 45 15.90 11.06 3.34
N PHE A 46 15.76 10.22 2.32
CA PHE A 46 14.70 9.22 2.24
C PHE A 46 15.20 7.87 2.76
N ASP A 47 14.34 7.19 3.50
CA ASP A 47 14.59 5.86 4.01
C ASP A 47 13.31 5.02 3.94
N TYR A 48 13.46 3.71 4.08
CA TYR A 48 12.42 2.72 3.92
C TYR A 48 12.38 1.83 5.15
N ARG A 49 11.19 1.65 5.73
CA ARG A 49 11.01 0.79 6.90
C ARG A 49 9.82 -0.13 6.71
N SER A 50 9.90 -1.32 7.28
CA SER A 50 8.76 -2.21 7.33
C SER A 50 7.53 -1.49 7.91
N TRP A 51 6.41 -1.62 7.23
CA TRP A 51 5.15 -1.02 7.61
C TRP A 51 4.14 -2.09 8.01
N SER A 52 3.29 -1.80 8.99
CA SER A 52 2.21 -2.72 9.38
C SER A 52 0.95 -1.98 9.75
N TYR A 53 -0.20 -2.60 9.56
CA TYR A 53 -1.50 -2.21 10.10
C TYR A 53 -1.90 -3.16 11.23
N PRO A 54 -2.51 -2.69 12.34
CA PRO A 54 -2.99 -1.32 12.59
C PRO A 54 -1.94 -0.32 13.07
N GLN A 55 -2.11 0.95 12.68
CA GLN A 55 -1.33 2.10 13.18
C GLN A 55 -2.26 3.08 13.91
N GLN A 56 -1.70 3.94 14.77
CA GLN A 56 -2.39 5.10 15.38
C GLN A 56 -3.87 4.83 15.76
N PRO A 57 -4.12 3.96 16.75
CA PRO A 57 -5.48 3.66 17.19
C PRO A 57 -6.21 4.92 17.67
N GLY A 58 -7.50 5.03 17.36
CA GLY A 58 -8.33 6.19 17.73
C GLY A 58 -8.38 7.33 16.71
N LYS A 59 -7.63 7.23 15.60
CA LYS A 59 -7.72 8.12 14.45
C LYS A 59 -8.54 7.48 13.33
N VAL A 60 -9.18 8.28 12.48
CA VAL A 60 -9.86 7.76 11.27
C VAL A 60 -8.79 7.54 10.19
N HIS A 61 -8.74 6.32 9.65
CA HIS A 61 -7.79 5.93 8.62
C HIS A 61 -8.45 5.93 7.24
N VAL A 62 -7.76 6.50 6.26
CA VAL A 62 -8.09 6.38 4.84
C VAL A 62 -6.96 5.58 4.21
N LEU A 63 -7.21 4.27 4.03
CA LEU A 63 -6.27 3.33 3.43
C LEU A 63 -6.61 3.14 1.95
N GLN A 64 -5.69 3.48 1.07
CA GLN A 64 -5.83 3.33 -0.37
C GLN A 64 -4.79 2.34 -0.86
N TYR A 65 -5.22 1.26 -1.50
CA TYR A 65 -4.34 0.34 -2.21
C TYR A 65 -4.52 0.58 -3.71
N MET A 66 -3.44 0.92 -4.42
CA MET A 66 -3.53 1.27 -5.83
C MET A 66 -2.32 0.74 -6.62
N ALA A 67 -2.53 0.47 -7.90
CA ALA A 67 -1.46 0.14 -8.83
C ALA A 67 -0.49 1.33 -8.95
N ALA A 68 0.81 1.06 -9.06
CA ALA A 68 1.82 2.10 -9.29
C ALA A 68 1.87 2.57 -10.75
N THR A 69 0.73 3.01 -11.29
CA THR A 69 0.57 3.46 -12.68
C THR A 69 0.01 4.87 -12.74
N THR A 70 0.31 5.60 -13.81
CA THR A 70 -0.23 6.95 -14.02
C THR A 70 -1.75 6.96 -14.05
N GLY A 71 -2.37 6.00 -14.74
CA GLY A 71 -3.84 5.92 -14.82
C GLY A 71 -4.50 5.66 -13.46
N ALA A 72 -3.89 4.86 -12.59
CA ALA A 72 -4.39 4.67 -11.23
C ALA A 72 -4.24 5.94 -10.38
N SER A 73 -3.13 6.69 -10.52
CA SER A 73 -2.99 8.00 -9.86
C SER A 73 -4.06 8.97 -10.32
N GLU A 74 -4.17 9.20 -11.64
CA GLU A 74 -5.11 10.16 -12.23
C GLU A 74 -6.57 9.88 -11.84
N LEU A 75 -6.95 8.60 -11.75
CA LEU A 75 -8.28 8.21 -11.30
C LEU A 75 -8.57 8.61 -9.85
N ASN A 76 -7.55 8.58 -8.98
CA ASN A 76 -7.67 8.84 -7.55
C ASN A 76 -7.35 10.29 -7.15
N ASP A 77 -6.65 11.05 -8.00
CA ASP A 77 -6.24 12.44 -7.73
C ASP A 77 -7.40 13.31 -7.20
N PRO A 78 -8.62 13.32 -7.79
CA PRO A 78 -9.71 14.14 -7.27
C PRO A 78 -10.13 13.79 -5.83
N PHE A 79 -10.10 12.49 -5.49
CA PHE A 79 -10.43 12.03 -4.13
C PHE A 79 -9.31 12.41 -3.15
N ILE A 80 -8.06 12.14 -3.52
CA ILE A 80 -6.88 12.44 -2.71
C ILE A 80 -6.79 13.95 -2.44
N ASP A 81 -7.08 14.79 -3.43
CA ASP A 81 -7.04 16.23 -3.27
C ASP A 81 -8.14 16.74 -2.33
N ARG A 82 -9.36 16.20 -2.42
CA ARG A 82 -10.40 16.51 -1.43
C ARG A 82 -10.04 16.07 -0.03
N ILE A 83 -9.42 14.90 0.16
CA ILE A 83 -8.93 14.46 1.47
C ILE A 83 -7.97 15.49 2.07
N LYS A 84 -7.11 16.11 1.26
CA LYS A 84 -6.14 17.12 1.70
C LYS A 84 -6.77 18.48 1.99
N THR A 85 -7.81 18.87 1.26
CA THR A 85 -8.41 20.22 1.35
C THR A 85 -9.60 20.30 2.28
N ASP A 86 -10.40 19.25 2.36
CA ASP A 86 -11.73 19.31 2.98
C ASP A 86 -11.69 18.95 4.48
N PHE A 87 -10.56 18.42 4.97
CA PHE A 87 -10.38 18.02 6.37
C PHE A 87 -9.23 18.79 7.05
N PRO A 88 -9.39 19.23 8.31
CA PRO A 88 -8.30 19.83 9.06
C PRO A 88 -7.11 18.89 9.19
N ASN A 89 -5.90 19.44 9.12
CA ASN A 89 -4.66 18.69 9.28
C ASN A 89 -4.67 17.84 10.56
N GLY A 90 -4.34 16.56 10.41
CA GLY A 90 -4.29 15.61 11.53
C GLY A 90 -5.61 14.90 11.85
N THR A 91 -6.73 15.28 11.22
CA THR A 91 -8.04 14.60 11.40
C THR A 91 -8.02 13.17 10.87
N LEU A 92 -7.46 12.99 9.68
CA LEU A 92 -7.36 11.71 8.98
C LEU A 92 -5.91 11.22 8.96
N LEU A 93 -5.71 9.91 9.01
CA LEU A 93 -4.44 9.30 8.63
C LEU A 93 -4.62 8.74 7.22
N SER A 94 -4.02 9.40 6.24
CA SER A 94 -4.02 8.92 4.87
C SER A 94 -2.83 7.99 4.67
N THR A 95 -3.12 6.74 4.31
CA THR A 95 -2.14 5.73 3.96
C THR A 95 -2.39 5.28 2.53
N THR A 96 -1.38 5.43 1.67
CA THR A 96 -1.41 4.96 0.29
C THR A 96 -0.39 3.85 0.12
N VAL A 97 -0.86 2.64 -0.18
CA VAL A 97 -0.06 1.46 -0.53
C VAL A 97 -0.03 1.34 -2.04
N LEU A 98 1.16 1.37 -2.62
CA LEU A 98 1.37 1.27 -4.06
C LEU A 98 1.87 -0.11 -4.44
N ASN A 99 1.16 -0.78 -5.32
CA ASN A 99 1.65 -2.02 -5.91
C ASN A 99 2.68 -1.70 -7.00
N LEU A 100 3.96 -1.78 -6.65
CA LEU A 100 5.06 -1.51 -7.57
C LEU A 100 5.23 -2.57 -8.66
N ASP A 101 4.73 -3.80 -8.47
CA ASP A 101 4.79 -4.86 -9.48
C ASP A 101 3.93 -4.54 -10.71
N GLU A 102 2.96 -3.63 -10.55
CA GLU A 102 2.12 -3.14 -11.64
C GLU A 102 2.67 -1.89 -12.32
N ALA A 103 3.82 -1.37 -11.88
CA ALA A 103 4.50 -0.30 -12.60
C ALA A 103 4.88 -0.77 -14.02
N MET A 104 4.85 0.15 -14.98
CA MET A 104 5.35 -0.14 -16.32
C MET A 104 6.80 -0.63 -16.26
N TRP A 105 7.14 -1.62 -17.10
CA TRP A 105 8.50 -2.14 -17.14
C TRP A 105 9.51 -1.02 -17.43
N GLY A 106 10.53 -0.91 -16.59
CA GLY A 106 11.55 0.14 -16.67
C GLY A 106 11.19 1.48 -16.02
N THR A 107 9.97 1.67 -15.47
CA THR A 107 9.57 2.94 -14.84
C THR A 107 9.64 2.93 -13.31
N GLY A 108 10.02 1.81 -12.68
CA GLY A 108 10.05 1.68 -11.22
C GLY A 108 10.85 2.78 -10.51
N GLY A 109 11.98 3.22 -11.07
CA GLY A 109 12.76 4.34 -10.51
C GLY A 109 12.01 5.68 -10.55
N PHE A 110 11.26 5.95 -11.63
CA PHE A 110 10.45 7.16 -11.76
C PHE A 110 9.30 7.19 -10.75
N VAL A 111 8.62 6.06 -10.57
CA VAL A 111 7.56 5.90 -9.55
C VAL A 111 8.12 6.21 -8.15
N ILE A 112 9.32 5.71 -7.85
CA ILE A 112 9.98 5.97 -6.56
C ILE A 112 10.33 7.45 -6.39
N SER A 113 10.89 8.12 -7.40
CA SER A 113 11.15 9.56 -7.32
C SER A 113 9.86 10.38 -7.13
N GLN A 114 8.74 9.93 -7.72
CA GLN A 114 7.46 10.59 -7.55
C GLN A 114 6.88 10.38 -6.13
N LEU A 115 7.05 9.18 -5.57
CA LEU A 115 6.76 8.89 -4.16
C LEU A 115 7.55 9.79 -3.20
N GLU A 116 8.85 9.91 -3.42
CA GLU A 116 9.76 10.78 -2.69
C GLU A 116 9.33 12.26 -2.75
N SER A 117 9.04 12.75 -3.96
CA SER A 117 8.52 14.12 -4.16
C SER A 117 7.21 14.34 -3.41
N ASN A 118 6.29 13.38 -3.46
CA ASN A 118 5.03 13.43 -2.72
C ASN A 118 5.24 13.42 -1.20
N LYS A 119 6.18 12.62 -0.68
CA LYS A 119 6.50 12.60 0.76
C LYS A 119 7.06 13.94 1.23
N LYS A 120 7.92 14.60 0.43
CA LYS A 120 8.41 15.96 0.71
C LYS A 120 7.28 16.98 0.76
N ARG A 121 6.33 16.91 -0.18
CA ARG A 121 5.18 17.82 -0.24
C ARG A 121 4.17 17.57 0.87
N TYR A 122 4.00 16.31 1.28
CA TYR A 122 3.04 15.88 2.30
C TYR A 122 3.73 14.98 3.35
N PRO A 123 4.51 15.55 4.28
CA PRO A 123 5.31 14.76 5.23
C PRO A 123 4.48 13.85 6.16
N GLN A 124 3.21 14.24 6.37
CA GLN A 124 2.25 13.53 7.23
C GLN A 124 1.61 12.32 6.56
N ALA A 125 1.71 12.21 5.22
CA ALA A 125 1.14 11.10 4.48
C ALA A 125 1.99 9.84 4.69
N VAL A 126 1.32 8.70 4.90
CA VAL A 126 1.97 7.39 4.94
C VAL A 126 1.96 6.84 3.53
N LEU A 127 3.15 6.73 2.92
CA LEU A 127 3.32 6.20 1.57
C LEU A 127 4.08 4.89 1.70
N VAL A 128 3.47 3.80 1.23
CA VAL A 128 4.00 2.44 1.35
C VAL A 128 4.24 1.91 -0.05
N ALA A 129 5.45 1.41 -0.27
CA ALA A 129 5.96 0.89 -1.52
C ALA A 129 5.97 -0.65 -1.53
#